data_AF-A0A559KX31-F1
#
_entry.id   AF-A0A559KX31-F1
#
_cell.length_a   1.000
_cell.length_b   1.000
_cell.length_c   1.000
_cell.angle_alpha   90.00
_cell.angle_beta   90.00
_cell.angle_gamma   90.00
#
_symmetry.space_group_name_H-M   'P 1'
#
loop_
_entity.id
_entity.type
_entity.pdbx_description
1 polymer ?
#
loop_
_entity_poly.entity_id
_entity_poly.type
_entity_poly.pdbx_seq_one_letter_code
_entity_poly.pdbx_strand_id
1 'polypeptide(L)'
;MQQLIRITDDSALGKALFLKSYLEAPRVVMKPQTIRAGWKSAGMWPVSMAQTLRNPWFLERQRQRESNRFNTPSAKKTLPFVTETIIYTPYHGLEVRSTVEPFNKKKEVASVARLLFRKVNKAVERHLAVIAHQQQEIELLKAQVDDCRPKRRKEVKLGNNERFANIVTIRNTREQVRKLGKKYIHDVEVSKNTL
;
A
#
# COMPACT_ATOMS: atom_id res chain seq x y z
N MET A 1 -1.09 40.41 36.47
CA MET A 1 0.32 40.01 36.24
C MET A 1 0.33 38.84 35.27
N GLN A 2 0.89 38.99 34.07
CA GLN A 2 0.98 37.91 33.09
C GLN A 2 2.19 37.02 33.41
N GLN A 3 1.97 35.70 33.55
CA GLN A 3 3.04 34.74 33.78
C GLN A 3 3.78 34.47 32.46
N LEU A 4 5.10 34.72 32.45
CA LEU A 4 5.97 34.31 31.34
C LEU A 4 6.12 32.78 31.38
N ILE A 5 5.63 32.10 30.33
CA ILE A 5 5.85 30.67 30.14
C ILE A 5 7.30 30.49 29.68
N ARG A 6 8.13 29.85 30.51
CA ARG A 6 9.47 29.41 30.08
C ARG A 6 9.29 28.27 29.08
N ILE A 7 9.60 28.53 27.81
CA ILE A 7 9.63 27.50 26.77
C ILE A 7 10.93 26.70 26.98
N THR A 8 10.81 25.62 27.74
CA THR A 8 11.88 24.64 27.94
C THR A 8 11.70 23.50 26.94
N ASP A 9 12.77 22.84 26.49
CA ASP A 9 12.72 21.77 25.48
C ASP A 9 11.80 20.60 25.88
N ASP A 10 11.60 20.38 27.17
CA ASP A 10 10.76 19.30 27.67
C ASP A 10 9.26 19.66 27.73
N SER A 11 8.93 20.94 27.54
CA SER A 11 7.54 21.41 27.50
C SER A 11 6.82 20.90 26.25
N ALA A 12 5.51 20.64 26.36
CA ALA A 12 4.69 20.21 25.21
C ALA A 12 4.76 21.21 24.04
N LEU A 13 4.83 22.52 24.36
CA LEU A 13 4.98 23.58 23.38
C LEU A 13 6.37 23.54 22.72
N GLY A 14 7.43 23.34 23.49
CA GLY A 14 8.79 23.17 22.98
C GLY A 14 8.90 21.98 22.01
N LYS A 15 8.33 20.83 22.38
CA LYS A 15 8.27 19.64 21.51
C LYS A 15 7.50 19.91 20.21
N ALA A 16 6.38 20.61 20.27
CA ALA A 16 5.58 20.97 19.09
C ALA A 16 6.34 21.94 18.16
N LEU A 17 7.01 22.95 18.73
CA LEU A 17 7.84 23.90 17.98
C LEU A 17 9.04 23.21 17.34
N PHE A 18 9.69 22.29 18.06
CA PHE A 18 10.78 21.48 17.53
C PHE A 18 10.32 20.68 16.31
N LEU A 19 9.21 19.93 16.41
CA LEU A 19 8.69 19.14 15.29
C LEU A 19 8.34 20.03 14.09
N LYS A 20 7.73 21.20 14.32
CA LYS A 20 7.45 22.17 13.25
C LYS A 20 8.74 22.63 12.56
N SER A 21 9.74 23.03 13.34
CA SER A 21 11.04 23.45 12.81
C SER A 21 11.76 22.32 12.06
N TYR A 22 11.66 21.08 12.56
CA TYR A 22 12.28 19.91 11.97
C TYR A 22 11.63 19.53 10.63
N LEU A 23 10.31 19.65 10.53
CA LEU A 23 9.58 19.44 9.26
C LEU A 23 9.91 20.51 8.22
N GLU A 24 10.17 21.74 8.65
CA GLU A 24 10.53 22.85 7.75
C GLU A 24 12.01 22.81 7.33
N ALA A 25 12.90 22.30 8.18
CA ALA A 25 14.35 22.30 7.97
C ALA A 25 14.79 21.67 6.63
N PRO A 26 14.28 20.51 6.18
CA PRO A 26 14.64 19.95 4.88
C PRO A 26 14.35 20.88 3.71
N ARG A 27 13.27 21.67 3.75
CA ARG A 27 12.94 22.61 2.66
C ARG A 27 13.94 23.75 2.55
N VAL A 28 14.55 24.12 3.68
CA VAL A 28 15.58 25.17 3.75
C VAL A 28 16.96 24.61 3.43
N VAL A 29 17.28 23.41 3.93
CA VAL A 29 18.60 22.77 3.80
C VAL A 29 18.77 22.06 2.45
N MET A 30 17.74 21.42 1.91
CA MET A 30 17.79 20.71 0.62
C MET A 30 17.70 21.66 -0.59
N LYS A 31 18.21 22.88 -0.43
CA LYS A 31 18.41 23.78 -1.55
C LYS A 31 19.74 23.45 -2.22
N PRO A 32 19.83 23.50 -3.55
CA PRO A 32 21.08 23.22 -4.27
C PRO A 32 22.25 24.06 -3.75
N GLN A 33 22.02 25.31 -3.37
CA GLN A 33 23.04 26.22 -2.85
C GLN A 33 23.64 25.73 -1.51
N THR A 34 22.78 25.37 -0.56
CA THR A 34 23.18 24.87 0.77
C THR A 34 23.91 23.53 0.66
N ILE A 35 23.42 22.63 -0.19
CA ILE A 35 24.10 21.36 -0.50
C ILE A 35 25.50 21.66 -1.05
N ARG A 36 25.60 22.47 -2.11
CA ARG A 36 26.90 22.85 -2.71
C ARG A 36 27.85 23.48 -1.69
N ALA A 37 27.34 24.37 -0.83
CA ALA A 37 28.13 25.00 0.23
C ALA A 37 28.64 23.97 1.25
N GLY A 38 27.82 23.01 1.66
CA GLY A 38 28.23 21.91 2.55
C GLY A 38 29.34 21.05 1.94
N TRP A 39 29.19 20.65 0.67
CA TRP A 39 30.23 19.91 -0.05
C TRP A 39 31.53 20.73 -0.20
N LYS A 40 31.43 22.05 -0.43
CA LYS A 40 32.59 22.95 -0.48
C LYS A 40 33.29 23.07 0.87
N SER A 41 32.53 23.23 1.95
CA SER A 41 33.05 23.31 3.31
C SER A 41 33.71 22.01 3.75
N ALA A 42 33.20 20.86 3.31
CA ALA A 42 33.78 19.55 3.59
C ALA A 42 35.02 19.23 2.72
N GLY A 43 35.40 20.12 1.79
CA GLY A 43 36.49 19.86 0.83
C GLY A 43 36.19 18.76 -0.19
N MET A 44 34.95 18.29 -0.26
CA MET A 44 34.51 17.22 -1.16
C MET A 44 33.91 17.76 -2.47
N TRP A 45 33.83 19.08 -2.63
CA TRP A 45 33.34 19.71 -3.84
C TRP A 45 34.41 19.64 -4.95
N PRO A 46 34.13 18.98 -6.09
CA PRO A 46 35.10 18.93 -7.17
C PRO A 46 35.27 20.33 -7.78
N VAL A 47 36.48 20.87 -7.69
CA VAL A 47 36.86 22.15 -8.33
C VAL A 47 36.75 22.03 -9.85
N SER A 48 36.99 20.84 -10.39
CA SER A 48 36.79 20.49 -11.80
C SER A 48 36.22 19.09 -11.94
N MET A 49 35.05 18.97 -12.59
CA MET A 49 34.48 17.66 -12.94
C MET A 49 35.41 16.86 -13.85
N ALA A 50 36.19 17.54 -14.71
CA ALA A 50 37.12 16.89 -15.61
C ALA A 50 38.24 16.14 -14.86
N GLN A 51 38.67 16.65 -13.71
CA GLN A 51 39.70 15.98 -12.90
C GLN A 51 39.15 14.72 -12.23
N THR A 52 37.93 14.77 -11.70
CA THR A 52 37.24 13.61 -11.13
C THR A 52 37.03 12.51 -12.17
N LEU A 53 36.63 12.89 -13.39
CA LEU A 53 36.39 11.96 -14.49
C LEU A 53 37.69 11.40 -15.10
N ARG A 54 38.84 12.07 -14.90
CA ARG A 54 40.16 11.59 -15.31
C ARG A 54 40.81 10.64 -14.30
N ASN A 55 40.18 10.38 -13.16
CA ASN A 55 40.71 9.45 -12.17
C ASN A 55 40.86 8.04 -12.80
N PRO A 56 42.07 7.46 -12.85
CA PRO A 56 42.30 6.15 -13.44
C PRO A 56 41.40 5.06 -12.85
N TRP A 57 41.10 5.13 -11.55
CA TRP A 57 40.20 4.20 -10.87
C TRP A 57 38.73 4.32 -11.32
N PHE A 58 38.30 5.55 -11.63
CA PHE A 58 36.96 5.80 -12.16
C PHE A 58 36.85 5.28 -13.60
N LEU A 59 37.85 5.56 -14.43
CA LEU A 59 37.94 5.10 -15.81
C LEU A 59 38.01 3.57 -15.91
N GLU A 60 38.82 2.92 -15.06
CA GLU A 60 38.94 1.45 -15.03
C GLU A 60 37.62 0.79 -14.62
N ARG A 61 36.92 1.32 -13.61
CA ARG A 61 35.59 0.82 -13.21
C ARG A 61 34.55 1.03 -14.31
N GLN A 62 34.60 2.16 -15.01
CA GLN A 62 33.73 2.41 -16.15
C GLN A 62 34.04 1.43 -17.28
N ARG A 63 35.32 1.20 -17.58
CA ARG A 63 35.79 0.23 -18.56
C ARG A 63 35.37 -1.19 -18.22
N GLN A 64 35.42 -1.60 -16.96
CA GLN A 64 34.91 -2.89 -16.48
C GLN A 64 33.39 -3.02 -16.63
N ARG A 65 32.65 -1.93 -16.37
CA ARG A 65 31.20 -1.89 -16.61
C ARG A 65 30.87 -1.95 -18.10
N GLU A 66 31.69 -1.36 -18.95
CA GLU A 66 31.53 -1.39 -20.40
C GLU A 66 31.99 -2.72 -21.00
N SER A 67 33.05 -3.35 -20.48
CA SER A 67 33.51 -4.68 -20.86
C SER A 67 32.53 -5.77 -20.42
N ASN A 68 31.84 -5.59 -19.29
CA ASN A 68 30.74 -6.47 -18.89
C ASN A 68 29.43 -6.23 -19.69
N ARG A 69 29.37 -5.24 -20.59
CA ARG A 69 28.23 -5.07 -21.53
C ARG A 69 28.36 -5.92 -22.80
N PHE A 70 29.45 -6.67 -22.97
CA PHE A 70 29.62 -7.60 -24.09
C PHE A 70 28.84 -8.91 -23.86
N ASN A 71 27.52 -8.85 -24.09
CA ASN A 71 26.67 -9.90 -24.68
C ASN A 71 25.17 -9.58 -24.66
N THR A 72 24.80 -8.30 -24.65
CA THR A 72 23.46 -7.91 -25.11
C THR A 72 23.66 -6.94 -26.27
N PRO A 73 23.24 -7.26 -27.51
CA PRO A 73 23.24 -6.27 -28.57
C PRO A 73 22.35 -5.13 -28.09
N SER A 74 22.99 -4.01 -27.73
CA SER A 74 22.30 -2.74 -27.48
C SER A 74 21.82 -2.26 -28.84
N ALA A 75 20.72 -2.84 -29.30
CA ALA A 75 19.93 -2.27 -30.36
C ALA A 75 19.71 -0.81 -29.98
N LYS A 76 20.29 0.12 -30.75
CA LYS A 76 19.94 1.53 -30.70
C LYS A 76 18.47 1.59 -31.13
N LYS A 77 17.57 1.32 -30.17
CA LYS A 77 16.15 1.53 -30.34
C LYS A 77 16.00 3.04 -30.37
N THR A 78 16.05 3.62 -31.57
CA THR A 78 15.34 4.86 -31.81
C THR A 78 13.92 4.58 -31.34
N LEU A 79 13.57 5.09 -30.17
CA LEU A 79 12.21 4.96 -29.66
C LEU A 79 11.33 5.58 -30.76
N PRO A 80 10.40 4.81 -31.37
CA PRO A 80 9.48 5.43 -32.31
C PRO A 80 8.79 6.56 -31.55
N PHE A 81 8.66 7.72 -32.21
CA PHE A 81 7.86 8.84 -31.71
C PHE A 81 6.52 8.28 -31.26
N VAL A 82 6.35 8.17 -29.93
CA VAL A 82 5.15 7.65 -29.32
C VAL A 82 4.14 8.77 -29.47
N THR A 83 3.25 8.67 -30.46
CA THR A 83 1.96 9.34 -30.36
C THR A 83 1.38 8.89 -29.03
N GLU A 84 1.10 9.82 -28.12
CA GLU A 84 0.63 9.55 -26.76
C GLU A 84 -0.70 8.77 -26.78
N THR A 85 -0.66 7.48 -27.06
CA THR A 85 -1.74 6.58 -26.64
C THR A 85 -1.60 6.50 -25.15
N ILE A 86 -2.43 7.26 -24.45
CA ILE A 86 -2.56 7.24 -22.99
C ILE A 86 -2.77 5.78 -22.59
N ILE A 87 -1.72 5.12 -22.10
CA ILE A 87 -1.81 3.74 -21.63
C ILE A 87 -2.50 3.81 -20.27
N TYR A 88 -3.81 3.62 -20.27
CA TYR A 88 -4.61 3.47 -19.06
C TYR A 88 -4.13 2.25 -18.25
N THR A 89 -4.07 2.37 -16.92
CA THR A 89 -3.70 1.25 -16.05
C THR A 89 -4.87 0.26 -16.01
N PRO A 90 -4.73 -0.95 -16.57
CA PRO A 90 -5.83 -1.87 -16.72
C PRO A 90 -6.26 -2.44 -15.37
N TYR A 91 -7.56 -2.45 -15.11
CA TYR A 91 -8.14 -3.04 -13.91
C TYR A 91 -8.29 -4.55 -14.03
N HIS A 92 -8.63 -5.05 -15.22
CA HIS A 92 -8.83 -6.47 -15.49
C HIS A 92 -8.00 -6.95 -16.68
N GLY A 93 -7.60 -8.22 -16.69
CA GLY A 93 -6.94 -8.85 -17.84
C GLY A 93 -7.72 -8.78 -19.16
N LEU A 94 -9.05 -8.67 -19.14
CA LEU A 94 -9.86 -8.43 -20.34
C LEU A 94 -9.53 -7.07 -20.99
N GLU A 95 -9.28 -6.04 -20.18
CA GLU A 95 -8.87 -4.71 -20.66
C GLU A 95 -7.45 -4.75 -21.24
N VAL A 96 -6.56 -5.56 -20.66
CA VAL A 96 -5.23 -5.82 -21.24
C VAL A 96 -5.36 -6.49 -22.61
N ARG A 97 -6.35 -7.38 -22.80
CA ARG A 97 -6.58 -8.01 -24.10
C ARG A 97 -7.16 -7.03 -25.11
N SER A 98 -8.21 -6.30 -24.75
CA SER A 98 -8.88 -5.35 -25.65
C SER A 98 -7.93 -4.25 -26.14
N THR A 99 -7.02 -3.78 -25.29
CA THR A 99 -5.97 -2.82 -25.67
C THR A 99 -4.95 -3.40 -26.65
N VAL A 100 -4.76 -4.73 -26.66
CA VAL A 100 -3.73 -5.42 -27.46
C VAL A 100 -4.29 -5.97 -28.78
N GLU A 101 -5.59 -6.23 -28.87
CA GLU A 101 -6.27 -6.70 -30.09
C GLU A 101 -5.96 -5.85 -31.35
N PRO A 102 -5.95 -4.49 -31.30
CA PRO A 102 -5.61 -3.67 -32.45
C PRO A 102 -4.16 -3.85 -32.92
N PHE A 103 -3.25 -4.16 -32.01
CA PHE A 103 -1.84 -4.41 -32.29
C PHE A 103 -1.62 -5.82 -32.85
N ASN A 104 -2.38 -6.82 -32.37
CA ASN A 104 -2.27 -8.19 -32.86
C ASN A 104 -2.62 -8.35 -34.35
N LYS A 105 -3.52 -7.50 -34.87
CA LYS A 105 -3.94 -7.52 -36.30
C LYS A 105 -2.86 -6.98 -37.25
N LYS A 106 -1.90 -6.19 -36.75
CA LYS A 106 -0.81 -5.65 -37.55
C LYS A 106 0.32 -6.68 -37.62
N LYS A 107 0.62 -7.18 -38.82
CA LYS A 107 1.69 -8.16 -39.08
C LYS A 107 3.07 -7.71 -38.59
N GLU A 108 3.26 -6.39 -38.49
CA GLU A 108 4.47 -5.70 -38.01
C GLU A 108 4.69 -5.77 -36.50
N VAL A 109 3.68 -6.16 -35.70
CA VAL A 109 3.86 -6.26 -34.25
C VAL A 109 4.68 -7.50 -33.93
N ALA A 110 5.93 -7.25 -33.55
CA ALA A 110 6.92 -8.26 -33.22
C ALA A 110 6.36 -9.27 -32.20
N SER A 111 6.62 -10.57 -32.43
CA SER A 111 6.25 -11.69 -31.54
C SER A 111 6.54 -11.39 -30.05
N VAL A 112 7.61 -10.65 -29.79
CA VAL A 112 8.03 -10.17 -28.47
C VAL A 112 6.97 -9.31 -27.78
N ALA A 113 6.34 -8.38 -28.49
CA ALA A 113 5.31 -7.51 -27.92
C ALA A 113 4.09 -8.32 -27.44
N ARG A 114 3.63 -9.29 -28.25
CA ARG A 114 2.54 -10.20 -27.87
C ARG A 114 2.86 -10.99 -26.62
N LEU A 115 4.10 -11.48 -26.52
CA LEU A 115 4.58 -12.20 -25.34
C LEU A 115 4.61 -11.30 -24.11
N LEU A 116 5.06 -10.05 -24.24
CA LEU A 116 5.07 -9.07 -23.15
C LEU A 116 3.65 -8.78 -22.65
N PHE A 117 2.70 -8.54 -23.55
CA PHE A 117 1.30 -8.33 -23.16
C PHE A 117 0.67 -9.56 -22.49
N ARG A 118 0.98 -10.77 -22.96
CA ARG A 118 0.57 -12.01 -22.26
C ARG A 118 1.14 -12.09 -20.85
N LYS A 119 2.39 -11.67 -20.64
CA LYS A 119 3.01 -11.63 -19.31
C LYS A 119 2.35 -10.60 -18.40
N VAL A 120 2.06 -9.41 -18.92
CA VAL A 120 1.32 -8.36 -18.20
C VAL A 120 -0.06 -8.88 -17.80
N ASN A 121 -0.82 -9.45 -18.73
CA ASN A 121 -2.13 -10.04 -18.46
C ASN A 121 -2.04 -11.11 -17.35
N LYS A 122 -1.06 -12.02 -17.44
CA LYS A 122 -0.84 -13.05 -16.41
C LYS A 122 -0.47 -12.46 -15.05
N ALA A 123 0.22 -11.32 -15.00
CA ALA A 123 0.54 -10.65 -13.74
C ALA A 123 -0.72 -10.05 -13.11
N VAL A 124 -1.53 -9.34 -13.90
CA VAL A 124 -2.81 -8.76 -13.44
C VAL A 124 -3.73 -9.83 -12.87
N GLU A 125 -3.93 -10.93 -13.60
CA GLU A 125 -4.81 -12.03 -13.15
C GLU A 125 -4.32 -12.69 -11.85
N ARG A 126 -3.00 -12.83 -11.65
CA ARG A 126 -2.46 -13.32 -10.37
C ARG A 126 -2.77 -12.36 -9.22
N HIS A 127 -2.63 -11.05 -9.43
CA HIS A 127 -2.94 -10.06 -8.40
C HIS A 127 -4.44 -10.07 -8.06
N LEU A 128 -5.31 -10.17 -9.06
CA LEU A 128 -6.75 -10.28 -8.83
C LEU A 128 -7.10 -11.54 -8.02
N ALA A 129 -6.46 -12.68 -8.31
CA ALA A 129 -6.65 -13.90 -7.53
C ALA A 129 -6.22 -13.73 -6.06
N VAL A 130 -5.10 -13.05 -5.80
CA VAL A 130 -4.64 -12.74 -4.43
C VAL A 130 -5.63 -11.83 -3.71
N ILE A 131 -6.12 -10.78 -4.38
CA ILE A 131 -7.11 -9.85 -3.80
C ILE A 131 -8.41 -10.59 -3.48
N ALA A 132 -8.89 -11.44 -4.38
CA ALA A 132 -10.09 -12.25 -4.17
C ALA A 132 -9.94 -13.19 -2.96
N HIS A 133 -8.79 -13.87 -2.85
CA HIS A 133 -8.47 -14.71 -1.70
C HIS A 133 -8.45 -13.92 -0.39
N GLN A 134 -7.76 -12.77 -0.37
CA GLN A 134 -7.72 -11.89 0.80
C GLN A 134 -9.11 -11.40 1.20
N GLN A 135 -9.96 -11.05 0.23
CA GLN A 135 -11.32 -10.62 0.49
C GLN A 135 -12.16 -11.74 1.13
N GLN A 136 -12.00 -12.97 0.65
CA GLN A 136 -12.64 -14.15 1.24
C GLN A 136 -12.15 -14.40 2.67
N GLU A 137 -10.84 -14.33 2.93
CA GLU A 137 -10.29 -14.48 4.28
C GLU A 137 -10.81 -13.40 5.23
N ILE A 138 -10.88 -12.14 4.77
CA ILE A 138 -11.44 -11.03 5.54
C ILE A 138 -12.90 -11.31 5.90
N GLU A 139 -13.69 -11.84 4.97
CA GLU A 139 -15.09 -12.19 5.21
C GLU A 139 -15.22 -13.30 6.26
N LEU A 140 -14.42 -14.37 6.13
CA LEU A 140 -14.38 -15.45 7.11
C LEU A 140 -13.97 -14.97 8.51
N LEU A 141 -12.93 -14.13 8.59
CA LEU A 141 -12.47 -13.56 9.85
C LEU A 141 -13.51 -12.62 10.46
N LYS A 142 -14.21 -11.83 9.65
CA LYS A 142 -15.33 -10.99 10.12
C LYS A 142 -16.45 -11.84 10.70
N ALA A 143 -16.83 -12.93 10.03
CA ALA A 143 -17.84 -13.85 10.53
C ALA A 143 -17.42 -14.49 11.87
N GLN A 144 -16.16 -14.92 12.00
CA GLN A 144 -15.61 -15.44 13.26
C GLN A 144 -15.64 -14.41 14.39
N VAL A 145 -15.24 -13.17 14.09
CA VAL A 145 -15.26 -12.06 15.06
C VAL A 145 -16.70 -11.76 15.50
N ASP A 146 -17.65 -11.74 14.58
CA ASP A 146 -19.06 -11.52 14.87
C ASP A 146 -19.67 -12.65 15.72
N ASP A 147 -19.26 -13.90 15.48
CA ASP A 147 -19.65 -15.05 16.30
C ASP A 147 -19.05 -15.01 17.72
N CYS A 148 -17.79 -14.56 17.84
CA CYS A 148 -17.13 -14.38 19.13
C CYS A 148 -17.64 -13.14 19.89
N ARG A 149 -18.22 -12.16 19.20
CA ARG A 149 -18.71 -10.93 19.82
C ARG A 149 -19.84 -11.28 20.81
N PRO A 150 -19.78 -10.79 22.06
CA PRO A 150 -20.81 -11.07 23.04
C PRO A 150 -22.16 -10.51 22.56
N LYS A 151 -23.11 -11.40 22.26
CA LYS A 151 -24.50 -11.04 21.94
C LYS A 151 -25.11 -10.30 23.14
N ARG A 152 -25.98 -9.31 22.87
CA ARG A 152 -26.57 -8.43 23.90
C ARG A 152 -27.10 -9.28 25.07
N ARG A 153 -26.66 -8.95 26.28
CA ARG A 153 -27.12 -9.60 27.51
C ARG A 153 -28.62 -9.37 27.66
N LYS A 154 -29.37 -10.45 27.90
CA LYS A 154 -30.77 -10.36 28.32
C LYS A 154 -30.82 -10.42 29.83
N GLU A 155 -31.54 -9.48 30.42
CA GLU A 155 -31.80 -9.49 31.85
C GLU A 155 -32.59 -10.75 32.24
N VAL A 156 -32.16 -11.39 33.34
CA VAL A 156 -32.88 -12.52 33.93
C VAL A 156 -34.00 -11.92 34.77
N LYS A 157 -35.25 -12.14 34.38
CA LYS A 157 -36.41 -11.68 35.17
C LYS A 157 -36.43 -12.43 36.50
N LEU A 158 -36.45 -11.69 37.60
CA LEU A 158 -36.64 -12.21 38.96
C LEU A 158 -38.14 -12.34 39.26
N GLY A 159 -38.53 -13.32 40.07
CA GLY A 159 -39.87 -13.36 40.66
C GLY A 159 -40.06 -12.26 41.70
N ASN A 160 -41.30 -11.81 41.91
CA ASN A 160 -41.62 -10.66 42.77
C ASN A 160 -41.14 -10.78 44.23
N ASN A 161 -40.91 -12.01 44.73
CA ASN A 161 -40.41 -12.28 46.08
C ASN A 161 -39.03 -12.96 46.11
N GLU A 162 -38.31 -13.03 44.98
CA GLU A 162 -36.98 -13.64 44.95
C GLU A 162 -35.88 -12.58 45.09
N ARG A 163 -35.02 -12.75 46.10
CA ARG A 163 -33.90 -11.83 46.36
C ARG A 163 -32.69 -12.07 45.44
N PHE A 164 -32.57 -13.27 44.88
CA PHE A 164 -31.47 -13.67 43.99
C PHE A 164 -32.00 -14.51 42.82
N ALA A 165 -31.32 -14.43 41.67
CA ALA A 165 -31.67 -15.22 40.49
C ALA A 165 -31.31 -16.69 40.69
N ASN A 166 -32.27 -17.58 40.40
CA ASN A 166 -32.05 -19.02 40.42
C ASN A 166 -31.12 -19.47 39.26
N ILE A 167 -30.22 -20.42 39.52
CA ILE A 167 -29.29 -20.97 38.52
C ILE A 167 -30.03 -21.54 37.28
N VAL A 168 -31.22 -22.11 37.48
CA VAL A 168 -32.04 -22.69 36.40
C VAL A 168 -32.60 -21.59 35.49
N THR A 169 -33.08 -20.48 36.07
CA THR A 169 -33.61 -19.36 35.29
C THR A 169 -32.50 -18.66 34.51
N ILE A 170 -31.30 -18.53 35.11
CA ILE A 170 -30.09 -18.03 34.42
C ILE A 170 -29.72 -18.93 33.23
N ARG A 171 -29.70 -20.25 33.41
CA ARG A 171 -29.35 -21.21 32.35
C ARG A 171 -30.35 -21.16 31.19
N ASN A 172 -31.64 -21.18 31.49
CA ASN A 172 -32.70 -21.12 30.49
C ASN A 172 -32.68 -19.78 29.72
N THR A 173 -32.45 -18.67 30.42
CA THR A 173 -32.34 -17.35 29.78
C THR A 173 -31.14 -17.27 28.84
N ARG A 174 -30.00 -17.85 29.23
CA ARG A 174 -28.82 -17.98 28.35
C ARG A 174 -29.11 -18.80 27.10
N GLU A 175 -29.81 -19.93 27.23
CA GLU A 175 -30.18 -20.74 26.06
C GLU A 175 -31.18 -20.04 25.13
N GLN A 176 -32.14 -19.29 25.68
CA GLN A 176 -33.07 -18.49 24.88
C GLN A 176 -32.36 -17.40 24.09
N VAL A 177 -31.42 -16.67 24.71
CA VAL A 177 -30.60 -15.67 24.01
C VAL A 177 -29.77 -16.33 22.90
N ARG A 178 -29.23 -17.53 23.15
CA ARG A 178 -28.49 -18.29 22.13
C ARG A 178 -29.39 -18.71 20.96
N LYS A 179 -30.61 -19.16 21.21
CA LYS A 179 -31.59 -19.56 20.18
C LYS A 179 -32.08 -18.36 19.36
N LEU A 180 -32.48 -17.27 20.02
CA LEU A 180 -32.89 -16.03 19.36
C LEU A 180 -31.77 -15.48 18.48
N GLY A 181 -30.54 -15.44 19.01
CA GLY A 181 -29.37 -14.98 18.26
C GLY A 181 -28.94 -15.88 17.09
N LYS A 182 -29.49 -17.10 16.93
CA LYS A 182 -29.32 -17.93 15.73
C LYS A 182 -30.42 -17.66 14.70
N LYS A 183 -31.66 -17.44 15.17
CA LYS A 183 -32.81 -17.11 14.31
C LYS A 183 -32.61 -15.79 13.56
N TYR A 184 -32.15 -14.74 14.25
CA TYR A 184 -31.85 -13.44 13.61
C TYR A 184 -30.76 -13.51 12.54
N ILE A 185 -29.76 -14.38 12.70
CA ILE A 185 -28.68 -14.53 11.71
C ILE A 185 -29.24 -15.19 10.43
N HIS A 186 -30.02 -16.26 10.59
CA HIS A 186 -30.69 -16.93 9.47
C HIS A 186 -31.62 -15.99 8.69
N ASP A 187 -32.42 -15.17 9.38
CA ASP A 187 -33.37 -14.25 8.73
C ASP A 187 -32.65 -13.15 7.94
N VAL A 188 -31.47 -12.69 8.40
CA VAL A 188 -30.63 -11.71 7.69
C VAL A 188 -29.97 -12.34 6.46
N GLU A 189 -29.49 -13.59 6.54
CA GLU A 189 -28.91 -14.32 5.42
C GLU A 189 -29.93 -14.61 4.31
N VAL A 190 -31.15 -15.03 4.68
CA VAL A 190 -32.25 -15.24 3.72
C VAL A 190 -32.61 -13.94 3.00
N SER A 191 -32.68 -12.82 3.74
CA SER A 191 -33.02 -11.51 3.17
C SER A 191 -31.96 -10.98 2.19
N LYS A 192 -30.68 -11.34 2.38
CA LYS A 192 -29.58 -10.98 1.46
C LYS A 192 -29.59 -11.80 0.16
N ASN A 193 -30.13 -13.02 0.19
CA ASN A 193 -30.15 -13.93 -0.96
C ASN A 193 -31.43 -13.83 -1.81
N THR A 194 -32.42 -13.03 -1.39
CA THR A 194 -33.72 -12.88 -2.07
C THR A 194 -33.82 -11.56 -2.86
N LEU A 195 -32.76 -10.75 -2.88
CA LEU A 195 -32.58 -9.55 -3.71
C LEU A 195 -31.51 -9.81 -4.75
#